data_AF-A0A1X7F305-F1
#
_entry.id   AF-A0A1X7F305-F1
#
_cell.length_a   1.000
_cell.length_b   1.000
_cell.length_c   1.000
_cell.angle_alpha   90.00
_cell.angle_beta   90.00
_cell.angle_gamma   90.00
#
_symmetry.space_group_name_H-M   'P 1'
#
loop_
_entity.id
_entity.type
_entity.pdbx_description
1 polymer ?
#
loop_
_entity_poly.entity_id
_entity_poly.type
_entity_poly.pdbx_seq_one_letter_code
_entity_poly.pdbx_strand_id
1 'polypeptide(L)'
;MASAERTTITLYPLWMVWGGRAVLYLALLMLPASAATWVGQQAPSATQPAAAVAANVVLLPLLYAALYMLLRKRGARSQKFVYLVIAFFGFFAFMQARGAMQTGQTDRWVGAMLGTLYVIGFSYLAYRGLRATKRERLAAYDAEREEQINIQAEAILRAKQVQGARRNDER
;
A
#
# COMPACT_ATOMS: atom_id res chain seq x y z
N MET A 1 -38.58 17.32 -27.81
CA MET A 1 -37.67 16.36 -28.46
C MET A 1 -36.30 16.56 -27.82
N ALA A 2 -35.82 15.55 -27.10
CA ALA A 2 -34.75 15.68 -26.12
C ALA A 2 -33.36 15.84 -26.77
N SER A 3 -32.59 16.73 -26.15
CA SER A 3 -31.20 17.11 -26.39
C SER A 3 -30.28 15.92 -26.70
N ALA A 4 -29.49 16.06 -27.77
CA ALA A 4 -28.34 15.23 -28.06
C ALA A 4 -27.15 15.61 -27.15
N GLU A 5 -27.33 15.50 -25.83
CA GLU A 5 -26.22 15.38 -24.90
C GLU A 5 -25.68 13.95 -24.96
N ARG A 6 -25.00 13.65 -26.08
CA ARG A 6 -24.02 12.57 -26.12
C ARG A 6 -22.92 12.97 -25.16
N THR A 7 -23.12 12.54 -23.92
CA THR A 7 -22.12 12.20 -22.93
C THR A 7 -20.93 11.56 -23.65
N THR A 8 -19.92 12.39 -23.95
CA THR A 8 -18.58 11.96 -24.30
C THR A 8 -17.96 11.36 -23.03
N ILE A 9 -18.52 10.25 -22.56
CA ILE A 9 -17.89 9.37 -21.60
C ILE A 9 -16.69 8.84 -22.36
N THR A 10 -15.54 9.46 -22.12
CA THR A 10 -14.23 8.92 -22.47
C THR A 10 -14.13 7.55 -21.83
N LEU A 11 -14.64 6.53 -22.52
CA LEU A 11 -14.30 5.13 -22.36
C LEU A 11 -12.82 5.02 -22.75
N TYR A 12 -11.93 5.47 -21.87
CA TYR A 12 -10.63 4.83 -21.83
C TYR A 12 -10.93 3.35 -21.58
N PRO A 13 -10.56 2.45 -22.51
CA PRO A 13 -10.88 1.04 -22.35
C PRO A 13 -10.35 0.64 -20.99
N LEU A 14 -11.16 -0.02 -20.16
CA LEU A 14 -10.79 -0.40 -18.79
C LEU A 14 -9.34 -0.91 -18.75
N TRP A 15 -8.97 -1.74 -19.73
CA TRP A 15 -7.64 -2.28 -19.99
C TRP A 15 -6.49 -1.27 -19.96
N MET A 16 -6.69 -0.04 -20.44
CA MET A 16 -5.67 1.01 -20.45
C MET A 16 -5.48 1.64 -19.06
N VAL A 17 -6.55 1.74 -18.28
CA VAL A 17 -6.50 2.17 -16.87
C VAL A 17 -5.88 1.08 -15.98
N TRP A 18 -6.25 -0.18 -16.21
CA TRP A 18 -5.67 -1.34 -15.50
C TRP A 18 -4.21 -1.56 -15.91
N GLY A 19 -3.89 -1.43 -17.18
CA GLY A 19 -2.54 -1.52 -17.73
C GLY A 19 -1.63 -0.42 -17.21
N GLY A 20 -2.08 0.84 -17.23
CA GLY A 20 -1.31 1.96 -16.65
C GLY A 20 -1.04 1.78 -15.16
N ARG A 21 -2.02 1.26 -14.40
CA ARG A 21 -1.83 0.90 -13.00
C ARG A 21 -0.82 -0.23 -12.81
N ALA A 22 -0.90 -1.28 -13.63
CA ALA A 22 0.04 -2.40 -13.58
C ALA A 22 1.47 -1.92 -13.85
N VAL A 23 1.67 -1.07 -14.87
CA VAL A 23 2.98 -0.47 -15.18
C VAL A 23 3.48 0.38 -14.02
N LEU A 24 2.63 1.19 -13.39
CA LEU A 24 3.01 1.97 -12.21
C LEU A 24 3.45 1.08 -11.04
N TYR A 25 2.71 0.01 -10.73
CA TYR A 25 3.09 -0.92 -9.66
C TYR A 25 4.38 -1.66 -9.98
N LEU A 26 4.58 -2.03 -11.24
CA LEU A 26 5.78 -2.71 -11.71
C LEU A 26 7.00 -1.78 -11.66
N ALA A 27 6.85 -0.51 -12.06
CA ALA A 27 7.88 0.50 -11.89
C ALA A 27 8.20 0.72 -10.40
N LEU A 28 7.19 0.74 -9.53
CA LEU A 28 7.37 0.85 -8.08
C LEU A 28 8.12 -0.34 -7.46
N LEU A 29 7.99 -1.54 -8.03
CA LEU A 29 8.77 -2.73 -7.64
C LEU A 29 10.18 -2.70 -8.20
N MET A 30 10.34 -2.31 -9.47
CA MET A 30 11.63 -2.42 -10.15
C MET A 30 12.59 -1.31 -9.73
N LEU A 31 12.12 -0.09 -9.47
CA LEU A 31 12.97 1.04 -9.08
C LEU A 31 13.87 0.74 -7.86
N PRO A 32 13.35 0.25 -6.73
CA PRO A 32 14.18 -0.12 -5.58
C PRO A 32 15.18 -1.24 -5.89
N ALA A 33 14.78 -2.23 -6.69
CA ALA A 33 15.64 -3.34 -7.08
C ALA A 33 16.80 -2.86 -7.96
N SER A 34 16.51 -2.06 -8.99
CA SER A 34 17.51 -1.47 -9.87
C SER A 34 18.46 -0.51 -9.14
N ALA A 35 17.94 0.26 -8.19
CA ALA A 35 18.77 1.15 -7.38
C ALA A 35 19.73 0.37 -6.48
N ALA A 36 19.27 -0.71 -5.84
CA ALA A 36 20.11 -1.54 -4.99
C ALA A 36 21.22 -2.25 -5.79
N THR A 37 20.90 -2.80 -6.97
CA THR A 37 21.89 -3.44 -7.84
C THR A 37 22.91 -2.43 -8.37
N TRP A 38 22.47 -1.24 -8.78
CA TRP A 38 23.36 -0.18 -9.23
C TRP A 38 24.34 0.23 -8.13
N VAL A 39 23.88 0.41 -6.89
CA VAL A 39 24.77 0.73 -5.76
C VAL A 39 25.74 -0.42 -5.47
N GLY A 40 25.28 -1.68 -5.54
CA GLY A 40 26.16 -2.84 -5.37
C GLY A 40 27.25 -2.97 -6.44
N GLN A 41 27.01 -2.45 -7.66
CA GLN A 41 27.96 -2.47 -8.77
C GLN A 41 29.01 -1.36 -8.71
N GLN A 42 28.79 -0.30 -7.93
CA GLN A 42 29.76 0.79 -7.76
C GLN A 42 30.94 0.40 -6.84
N ALA A 43 30.86 -0.75 -6.17
CA ALA A 43 31.91 -1.21 -5.27
C ALA A 43 33.13 -1.76 -6.04
N PRO A 44 34.36 -1.57 -5.53
CA PRO A 44 35.56 -2.18 -6.08
C PRO A 44 35.41 -3.70 -6.25
N SER A 45 36.00 -4.28 -7.31
CA SER A 45 35.88 -5.71 -7.64
C SER A 45 36.23 -6.66 -6.48
N ALA A 46 37.18 -6.26 -5.61
CA ALA A 46 37.57 -7.01 -4.43
C ALA A 46 36.47 -7.11 -3.35
N THR A 47 35.58 -6.12 -3.26
CA THR A 47 34.48 -6.07 -2.27
C THR A 47 33.10 -6.19 -2.90
N GLN A 48 33.02 -6.26 -4.23
CA GLN A 48 31.80 -6.36 -5.01
C GLN A 48 30.81 -7.45 -4.55
N PRO A 49 31.21 -8.70 -4.21
CA PRO A 49 30.27 -9.70 -3.73
C PRO A 49 29.68 -9.32 -2.35
N ALA A 50 30.51 -8.82 -1.43
CA ALA A 50 30.06 -8.38 -0.11
C ALA A 50 29.17 -7.13 -0.20
N ALA A 51 29.52 -6.18 -1.07
CA ALA A 51 28.74 -4.97 -1.34
C ALA A 51 27.40 -5.29 -2.00
N ALA A 52 27.35 -6.26 -2.92
CA ALA A 52 26.11 -6.73 -3.53
C ALA A 52 25.19 -7.41 -2.50
N VAL A 53 25.76 -8.20 -1.57
CA VAL A 53 24.99 -8.79 -0.47
C VAL A 53 24.48 -7.68 0.46
N ALA A 54 25.31 -6.71 0.86
CA ALA A 54 24.89 -5.61 1.72
C ALA A 54 23.82 -4.72 1.07
N ALA A 55 23.96 -4.42 -0.23
CA ALA A 55 22.98 -3.66 -0.99
C ALA A 55 21.62 -4.38 -1.07
N ASN A 56 21.63 -5.71 -1.23
CA ASN A 56 20.39 -6.46 -1.17
C ASN A 56 19.86 -6.53 0.27
N VAL A 57 20.64 -7.02 1.23
CA VAL A 57 20.19 -7.27 2.63
C VAL A 57 19.74 -6.01 3.36
N VAL A 58 20.41 -4.87 3.14
CA VAL A 58 20.20 -3.66 3.94
C VAL A 58 19.53 -2.56 3.12
N LEU A 59 20.08 -2.25 1.94
CA LEU A 59 19.62 -1.10 1.17
C LEU A 59 18.25 -1.36 0.52
N LEU A 60 18.05 -2.53 -0.08
CA LEU A 60 16.79 -2.91 -0.72
C LEU A 60 15.58 -2.82 0.23
N PRO A 61 15.58 -3.42 1.44
CA PRO A 61 14.44 -3.29 2.35
C PRO A 61 14.26 -1.86 2.87
N LEU A 62 15.35 -1.10 3.06
CA LEU A 62 15.26 0.33 3.39
C LEU A 62 14.59 1.13 2.29
N LEU A 63 14.92 0.89 1.02
CA LEU A 63 14.29 1.54 -0.12
C LEU A 63 12.79 1.22 -0.18
N TYR A 64 12.41 -0.04 -0.03
CA TYR A 64 11.00 -0.44 0.02
C TYR A 64 10.26 0.15 1.22
N ALA A 65 10.91 0.24 2.39
CA ALA A 65 10.35 0.87 3.58
C ALA A 65 10.17 2.39 3.39
N ALA A 66 11.15 3.07 2.79
CA ALA A 66 11.05 4.48 2.45
C ALA A 66 9.92 4.74 1.45
N LEU A 67 9.77 3.87 0.44
CA LEU A 67 8.70 3.94 -0.54
C LEU A 67 7.33 3.73 0.10
N TYR A 68 7.22 2.78 1.03
CA TYR A 68 6.03 2.58 1.85
C TYR A 68 5.67 3.81 2.68
N MET A 69 6.65 4.45 3.33
CA MET A 69 6.43 5.70 4.08
C MET A 69 5.97 6.84 3.16
N LEU A 70 6.55 6.96 1.97
CA LEU A 70 6.20 7.98 0.99
C LEU A 70 4.76 7.78 0.46
N LEU A 71 4.38 6.53 0.17
CA LEU A 71 3.01 6.15 -0.20
C LEU A 71 2.02 6.44 0.94
N ARG A 72 2.39 6.16 2.20
CA ARG A 72 1.56 6.46 3.37
C ARG A 72 1.35 7.96 3.53
N LYS A 73 2.40 8.79 3.38
CA LYS A 73 2.28 10.26 3.46
C LYS A 73 1.37 10.85 2.38
N ARG A 74 1.33 10.25 1.19
CA ARG A 74 0.45 10.70 0.09
C ARG A 74 -0.97 10.13 0.12
N GLY A 75 -1.37 9.44 1.19
CA GLY A 75 -2.72 8.86 1.32
C GLY A 75 -3.01 7.71 0.35
N ALA A 76 -2.01 7.20 -0.38
CA ALA A 76 -2.19 6.05 -1.25
C ALA A 76 -2.43 4.79 -0.42
N ARG A 77 -3.14 3.78 -0.97
CA ARG A 77 -3.37 2.46 -0.33
C ARG A 77 -2.05 1.69 -0.15
N SER A 78 -1.26 2.12 0.84
CA SER A 78 0.07 1.61 1.17
C SER A 78 0.06 0.12 1.50
N GLN A 79 -1.03 -0.41 2.07
CA GLN A 79 -1.21 -1.83 2.34
C GLN A 79 -1.17 -2.69 1.07
N LYS A 80 -1.79 -2.26 -0.04
CA LYS A 80 -1.76 -3.01 -1.31
C LYS A 80 -0.34 -3.14 -1.85
N PHE A 81 0.47 -2.08 -1.69
CA PHE A 81 1.86 -2.08 -2.09
C PHE A 81 2.69 -3.07 -1.24
N VAL A 82 2.51 -3.09 0.08
CA VAL A 82 3.22 -4.07 0.93
C VAL A 82 2.86 -5.51 0.56
N TYR A 83 1.58 -5.81 0.30
CA TYR A 83 1.20 -7.15 -0.18
C TYR A 83 1.82 -7.50 -1.52
N LEU A 84 1.91 -6.53 -2.43
CA LEU A 84 2.55 -6.70 -3.73
C LEU A 84 4.06 -6.98 -3.58
N VAL A 85 4.73 -6.30 -2.64
CA VAL A 85 6.14 -6.55 -2.28
C VAL A 85 6.31 -7.95 -1.68
N ILE A 86 5.42 -8.37 -0.77
CA ILE A 86 5.44 -9.72 -0.19
C ILE A 86 5.25 -10.78 -1.28
N ALA A 87 4.28 -10.59 -2.19
CA ALA A 87 4.02 -11.51 -3.28
C ALA A 87 5.22 -11.60 -4.24
N PHE A 88 5.85 -10.46 -4.54
CA PHE A 88 7.06 -10.41 -5.37
C PHE A 88 8.21 -11.21 -4.76
N PHE A 89 8.55 -10.98 -3.49
CA PHE A 89 9.63 -11.72 -2.83
C PHE A 89 9.28 -13.19 -2.58
N GLY A 90 8.01 -13.52 -2.33
CA GLY A 90 7.55 -14.90 -2.23
C GLY A 90 7.71 -15.64 -3.56
N PHE A 91 7.31 -15.01 -4.67
CA PHE A 91 7.51 -15.56 -6.00
C PHE A 91 9.00 -15.70 -6.36
N PHE A 92 9.81 -14.69 -6.03
CA PHE A 92 11.26 -14.73 -6.23
C PHE A 92 11.92 -15.86 -5.43
N ALA A 93 11.57 -16.00 -4.14
CA ALA A 93 12.09 -17.07 -3.29
C ALA A 93 11.73 -18.45 -3.85
N PHE A 94 10.49 -18.61 -4.31
CA PHE A 94 10.04 -19.85 -4.95
C PHE A 94 10.80 -20.16 -6.24
N MET A 95 10.97 -19.18 -7.13
CA MET A 95 11.75 -19.34 -8.37
C MET A 95 13.20 -19.74 -8.08
N GLN A 96 13.83 -19.10 -7.08
CA GLN A 96 15.20 -19.41 -6.67
C GLN A 96 15.30 -20.81 -6.04
N ALA A 97 14.37 -21.20 -5.17
CA ALA A 97 14.34 -22.54 -4.58
C ALA A 97 14.15 -23.63 -5.63
N ARG A 98 13.20 -23.43 -6.56
CA ARG A 98 12.99 -24.34 -7.69
C ARG A 98 14.22 -24.43 -8.58
N GLY A 99 14.83 -23.28 -8.89
CA GLY A 99 16.07 -23.21 -9.66
C GLY A 99 17.24 -23.90 -8.96
N ALA A 100 17.32 -23.81 -7.63
CA ALA A 100 18.35 -24.46 -6.83
C ALA A 100 18.17 -25.99 -6.83
N MET A 101 16.93 -26.49 -6.71
CA MET A 101 16.63 -27.92 -6.80
C MET A 101 17.00 -28.50 -8.18
N GLN A 102 16.82 -27.74 -9.26
CA GLN A 102 17.12 -28.20 -10.62
C GLN A 102 18.61 -28.12 -10.99
N THR A 103 19.35 -27.16 -10.45
CA THR A 103 20.74 -26.89 -10.88
C THR A 103 21.80 -27.24 -9.83
N GLY A 104 21.40 -27.53 -8.59
CA GLY A 104 22.32 -27.80 -7.48
C GLY A 104 23.16 -26.59 -7.03
N GLN A 105 22.97 -25.40 -7.60
CA GLN A 105 23.74 -24.20 -7.27
C GLN A 105 23.39 -23.69 -5.87
N THR A 106 24.40 -23.60 -5.01
CA THR A 106 24.32 -23.07 -3.64
C THR A 106 23.93 -21.59 -3.60
N ASP A 107 24.37 -20.79 -4.57
CA ASP A 107 24.03 -19.36 -4.65
C ASP A 107 22.52 -19.12 -4.78
N ARG A 108 21.80 -20.04 -5.42
CA ARG A 108 20.34 -19.95 -5.56
C ARG A 108 19.62 -20.23 -4.23
N TRP A 109 20.19 -21.09 -3.37
CA TRP A 109 19.68 -21.30 -2.02
C TRP A 109 19.81 -20.04 -1.16
N VAL A 110 20.93 -19.31 -1.30
CA VAL A 110 21.11 -18.01 -0.64
C VAL A 110 20.03 -17.01 -1.10
N GLY A 111 19.76 -16.96 -2.41
CA GLY A 111 18.67 -16.15 -2.96
C GLY A 111 17.28 -16.51 -2.42
N ALA A 112 16.99 -17.81 -2.27
CA ALA A 112 15.74 -18.29 -1.70
C ALA A 112 15.59 -17.94 -0.22
N MET A 113 16.65 -18.10 0.57
CA MET A 113 16.68 -17.70 1.99
C MET A 113 16.47 -16.20 2.16
N LEU A 114 17.16 -15.37 1.38
CA LEU A 114 17.00 -13.92 1.41
C LEU A 114 15.57 -13.51 1.02
N GLY A 115 15.03 -14.09 -0.05
CA GLY A 115 13.64 -13.87 -0.46
C GLY A 115 12.63 -14.19 0.66
N THR A 116 12.86 -15.29 1.38
CA THR A 116 12.01 -15.71 2.51
C THR A 116 12.13 -14.76 3.70
N LEU A 117 13.33 -14.29 4.02
CA LEU A 117 13.58 -13.26 5.04
C LEU A 117 12.81 -11.97 4.73
N TYR A 118 12.79 -11.52 3.47
CA TYR A 118 11.98 -10.36 3.07
C TYR A 118 10.49 -10.60 3.25
N VAL A 119 9.98 -11.76 2.84
CA VAL A 119 8.56 -12.11 3.02
C VAL A 119 8.18 -12.00 4.50
N ILE A 120 8.99 -12.54 5.40
CA ILE A 120 8.75 -12.47 6.85
C ILE A 120 8.80 -11.02 7.34
N GLY A 121 9.85 -10.27 6.99
CA GLY A 121 10.03 -8.88 7.40
C GLY A 121 8.91 -7.94 6.93
N PHE A 122 8.52 -8.03 5.66
CA PHE A 122 7.42 -7.23 5.12
C PHE A 122 6.05 -7.70 5.62
N SER A 123 5.86 -8.99 5.89
CA SER A 123 4.63 -9.51 6.52
C SER A 123 4.46 -8.95 7.93
N TYR A 124 5.55 -8.86 8.70
CA TYR A 124 5.52 -8.19 10.00
C TYR A 124 5.17 -6.71 9.88
N LEU A 125 5.74 -6.01 8.89
CA LEU A 125 5.44 -4.60 8.62
C LEU A 125 3.97 -4.39 8.19
N ALA A 126 3.43 -5.31 7.38
CA ALA A 126 2.01 -5.34 7.00
C ALA A 126 1.10 -5.57 8.22
N TYR A 127 1.47 -6.50 9.11
CA TYR A 127 0.73 -6.78 10.34
C TYR A 127 0.67 -5.56 11.26
N ARG A 128 1.80 -4.86 11.44
CA ARG A 128 1.86 -3.63 12.24
C ARG A 128 1.04 -2.51 11.59
N GLY A 129 1.09 -2.38 10.26
CA GLY A 129 0.28 -1.43 9.50
C GLY A 129 -1.22 -1.68 9.60
N LEU A 130 -1.65 -2.95 9.56
CA LEU A 130 -3.04 -3.36 9.78
C LEU A 130 -3.56 -2.95 11.16
N ARG A 131 -2.76 -3.15 12.22
CA ARG A 131 -3.14 -2.72 13.59
C ARG A 131 -3.31 -1.20 13.68
N ALA A 132 -2.43 -0.42 13.05
CA ALA A 132 -2.55 1.04 13.02
C ALA A 132 -3.82 1.50 12.28
N THR A 133 -4.08 0.89 11.11
CA THR A 133 -5.25 1.24 10.28
C THR A 133 -6.57 0.85 10.96
N LYS A 134 -6.61 -0.27 11.70
CA LYS A 134 -7.78 -0.66 12.50
C LYS A 134 -8.11 0.37 13.58
N ARG A 135 -7.11 0.93 14.26
CA ARG A 135 -7.30 1.98 15.26
C ARG A 135 -7.82 3.28 14.64
N GLU A 136 -7.25 3.68 13.51
CA GLU A 136 -7.70 4.88 12.77
C GLU A 136 -9.15 4.71 12.26
N ARG A 137 -9.54 3.52 11.77
CA ARG A 137 -10.92 3.25 11.34
C ARG A 137 -11.92 3.20 12.50
N LEU A 138 -11.52 2.65 13.64
CA LEU A 138 -12.37 2.65 14.83
C LEU A 138 -12.60 4.09 15.32
N ALA A 139 -11.54 4.91 15.36
CA ALA A 139 -11.66 6.33 15.72
C ALA A 139 -12.52 7.13 14.73
N ALA A 140 -12.43 6.86 13.42
CA ALA A 140 -13.28 7.49 12.42
C ALA A 140 -14.76 7.07 12.57
N TYR A 141 -15.02 5.79 12.88
CA TYR A 141 -16.37 5.29 13.10
C TYR A 141 -17.01 5.87 14.37
N ASP A 142 -16.22 6.04 15.44
CA ASP A 142 -16.69 6.68 16.67
C ASP A 142 -16.98 8.18 16.44
N ALA A 143 -16.15 8.88 15.67
CA ALA A 143 -16.40 10.28 15.29
C ALA A 143 -17.66 10.45 14.40
N GLU A 144 -17.87 9.57 13.42
CA GLU A 144 -19.10 9.57 12.60
C GLU A 144 -20.35 9.30 13.45
N ARG A 145 -20.23 8.45 14.48
CA ARG A 145 -21.33 8.17 15.40
C ARG A 145 -21.65 9.36 16.30
N GLU A 146 -20.64 10.07 16.79
CA GLU A 146 -20.82 11.30 17.56
C GLU A 146 -21.45 12.42 16.73
N GLU A 147 -21.05 12.59 15.47
CA GLU A 147 -21.68 13.55 14.55
C GLU A 147 -23.17 13.24 14.34
N GLN A 148 -23.53 11.97 14.10
CA GLN A 148 -24.94 11.58 13.94
C GLN A 148 -25.77 11.83 15.21
N ILE A 149 -25.20 11.58 16.39
CA ILE A 149 -25.86 11.85 17.68
C ILE A 149 -26.06 13.36 17.86
N ASN A 150 -25.06 14.18 17.52
CA ASN A 150 -25.15 15.62 17.63
C ASN A 150 -26.20 16.21 16.67
N ILE A 151 -26.24 15.74 15.42
CA ILE A 151 -27.24 16.16 14.42
C ILE A 151 -28.65 15.78 14.88
N GLN A 152 -28.85 14.59 15.44
CA GLN A 152 -30.15 14.20 16.00
C GLN A 152 -30.53 15.03 17.23
N ALA A 153 -29.58 15.32 18.13
CA ALA A 153 -29.82 16.16 19.29
C ALA A 153 -30.21 17.59 18.88
N GLU A 154 -29.53 18.17 17.88
CA GLU A 154 -29.83 19.49 17.35
C GLU A 154 -31.20 19.53 16.66
N ALA A 155 -31.57 18.48 15.92
CA ALA A 155 -32.89 18.34 15.31
C ALA A 155 -34.01 18.25 16.38
N ILE A 156 -33.79 17.51 17.47
CA ILE A 156 -34.73 17.40 18.58
C ILE A 156 -34.87 18.75 19.31
N LEU A 157 -33.77 19.48 19.52
CA LEU A 157 -33.79 20.79 20.16
C LEU A 157 -34.53 21.82 19.31
N ARG A 158 -34.30 21.85 17.98
CA ARG A 158 -35.06 22.70 17.06
C ARG A 158 -36.55 22.33 17.03
N ALA A 159 -36.89 21.05 17.03
CA ALA A 159 -38.28 20.60 17.09
C ALA A 159 -38.99 21.05 18.38
N LYS A 160 -38.30 20.98 19.53
CA LYS A 160 -38.83 21.49 20.81
C LYS A 160 -39.00 23.01 20.83
N GLN A 161 -38.09 23.76 20.21
CA GLN A 161 -38.22 25.22 20.09
C GLN A 161 -39.44 25.62 19.25
N VAL A 162 -39.71 24.93 18.14
CA VAL A 162 -40.89 25.19 17.30
C VAL A 162 -42.20 24.84 18.01
N GLN A 163 -42.23 23.75 18.80
CA GLN A 163 -43.39 23.43 19.64
C GLN A 163 -43.60 24.44 20.77
N GLY A 164 -42.52 24.91 21.40
CA GLY A 164 -42.58 25.95 22.44
C GLY A 164 -43.07 27.30 21.90
N ALA A 165 -42.64 27.67 20.68
CA ALA A 165 -43.09 28.88 19.99
C ALA A 165 -44.60 28.81 19.65
N ARG A 166 -45.05 27.71 19.04
CA ARG A 166 -46.50 27.52 18.75
C ARG A 166 -47.37 27.55 20.00
N ARG A 167 -46.88 27.05 21.12
CA ARG A 167 -47.63 27.03 22.38
C ARG A 167 -47.73 28.41 23.05
N ASN A 168 -46.81 29.33 22.73
CA ASN A 168 -46.88 30.72 23.17
C ASN A 168 -47.76 31.59 22.25
N ASP A 169 -47.92 31.21 20.99
CA ASP A 169 -48.82 31.92 20.05
C ASP A 169 -50.32 31.58 20.27
N GLU A 170 -50.62 30.52 21.02
CA GLU A 170 -51.99 30.11 21.39
C GLU A 170 -52.48 30.66 22.75
N ARG A 171 -51.71 31.56 23.39
CA ARG A 171 -52.08 32.26 24.63
C ARG A 171 -52.25 33.75 24.38
#